data_AF-A0ABD2MNA2-F1
#
_entry.id   AF-A0ABD2MNA2-F1
#
_cell.length_a   1.000
_cell.length_b   1.000
_cell.length_c   1.000
_cell.angle_alpha   90.00
_cell.angle_beta   90.00
_cell.angle_gamma   90.00
#
_symmetry.space_group_name_H-M   'P 1'
#
loop_
_entity.id
_entity.type
_entity.pdbx_description
1 polymer ?
#
loop_
_entity_poly.entity_id
_entity_poly.type
_entity_poly.pdbx_seq_one_letter_code
_entity_poly.pdbx_strand_id
1 'polypeptide(L)'
;MSGKLTDEVTKANDEVYEKNLKYAVKLLEKDNILAIIEPINSYSVPNYYMNSYQRAVEVVKNIGSPNLKIMLDVFHLQHIQGNITNTIKDLAKFIGHVQIAQVPNRHEPNHPGELNYKYILDVLEKENTRTG
;
A
#
# COMPACT_ATOMS: atom_id res chain seq x y z
N MET A 1 16.99 -5.39 -5.39
CA MET A 1 15.89 -4.77 -4.62
C MET A 1 15.77 -5.56 -3.32
N SER A 2 15.83 -4.88 -2.18
CA SER A 2 15.55 -5.49 -0.87
C SER A 2 14.10 -5.98 -0.80
N GLY A 3 13.83 -7.02 -0.02
CA GLY A 3 12.47 -7.54 0.16
C GLY A 3 12.01 -8.57 -0.88
N LYS A 4 12.87 -9.00 -1.82
CA LYS A 4 12.63 -10.18 -2.64
C LYS A 4 12.97 -11.45 -1.86
N LEU A 5 12.11 -12.46 -1.95
CA LEU A 5 12.32 -13.76 -1.34
C LEU A 5 12.70 -14.81 -2.39
N THR A 6 13.55 -15.75 -2.00
CA THR A 6 13.89 -16.96 -2.76
C THR A 6 12.97 -18.12 -2.43
N ASP A 7 12.41 -18.10 -1.21
CA ASP A 7 11.57 -19.14 -0.62
C ASP A 7 10.21 -18.55 -0.22
N GLU A 8 9.33 -19.40 0.32
CA GLU A 8 8.03 -18.95 0.82
C GLU A 8 8.16 -17.96 1.99
N VAL A 9 7.14 -17.12 2.18
CA VAL A 9 7.06 -16.21 3.32
C VAL A 9 6.97 -17.02 4.60
N THR A 10 7.90 -16.78 5.53
CA THR A 10 7.92 -17.42 6.85
C THR A 10 7.57 -16.42 7.94
N LYS A 11 7.21 -16.94 9.12
CA LYS A 11 7.01 -16.13 10.33
C LYS A 11 8.26 -15.30 10.70
N ALA A 12 9.46 -15.82 10.45
CA ALA A 12 10.69 -15.09 10.71
C ALA A 12 10.81 -13.84 9.82
N ASN A 13 10.28 -13.87 8.59
CA ASN A 13 10.22 -12.69 7.73
C ASN A 13 9.30 -11.62 8.35
N ASP A 14 8.13 -12.01 8.85
CA ASP A 14 7.18 -11.10 9.51
C ASP A 14 7.80 -10.44 10.75
N GLU A 15 8.44 -11.24 11.60
CA GLU A 15 9.09 -10.75 12.83
C GLU A 15 10.20 -9.73 12.53
N VAL A 16 11.05 -10.02 11.54
CA VAL A 16 12.13 -9.10 11.12
C VAL A 16 11.55 -7.82 10.50
N TYR A 17 10.54 -7.96 9.64
CA TYR A 17 9.90 -6.82 8.98
C TYR A 17 9.26 -5.87 9.99
N GLU A 18 8.44 -6.39 10.91
CA GLU A 18 7.82 -5.59 11.95
C GLU A 18 8.86 -4.96 12.89
N LYS A 19 9.89 -5.70 13.30
CA LYS A 19 10.95 -5.16 14.17
C LYS A 19 11.66 -3.97 13.52
N ASN A 20 12.00 -4.09 12.24
CA ASN A 20 12.67 -3.03 11.50
C ASN A 20 11.78 -1.80 11.34
N LEU A 21 10.50 -2.00 11.02
CA LEU A 21 9.55 -0.89 10.93
C LEU A 21 9.29 -0.22 12.28
N LYS A 22 9.14 -0.98 13.37
CA LYS A 22 9.00 -0.43 14.73
C LYS A 22 10.20 0.46 15.08
N TYR A 23 11.42 0.02 14.73
CA TYR A 23 12.61 0.82 14.92
C TYR A 23 12.61 2.10 14.07
N ALA A 24 12.34 1.98 12.76
CA ALA A 24 12.33 3.11 11.84
C ALA A 24 11.27 4.16 12.20
N VAL A 25 10.03 3.71 12.47
CA VAL A 25 8.91 4.58 12.84
C VAL A 25 9.23 5.39 14.10
N LYS A 26 9.80 4.77 15.13
CA LYS A 26 10.22 5.48 16.35
C LYS A 26 11.26 6.58 16.11
N LEU A 27 12.10 6.43 15.08
CA LEU A 27 13.04 7.49 14.68
C LEU A 27 12.32 8.60 13.92
N LEU A 28 11.50 8.23 12.94
CA LEU A 28 10.77 9.17 12.08
C LEU A 28 9.75 10.02 12.84
N GLU A 29 9.12 9.45 13.88
CA GLU A 29 8.20 10.15 14.78
C GLU A 29 8.83 11.38 15.44
N LYS A 30 10.13 11.33 15.76
CA LYS A 30 10.83 12.45 16.42
C LYS A 30 10.86 13.71 15.57
N ASP A 31 10.88 13.52 14.25
CA ASP A 31 10.92 14.59 13.25
C ASP A 31 9.55 14.76 12.55
N ASN A 32 8.50 14.13 13.09
CA ASN A 32 7.14 14.13 12.53
C ASN A 32 7.09 13.67 11.05
N ILE A 33 7.94 12.72 10.67
CA ILE A 33 7.98 12.15 9.32
C ILE A 33 7.01 10.97 9.25
N LEU A 34 6.24 10.88 8.16
CA LEU A 34 5.33 9.77 7.90
C LEU A 34 6.06 8.64 7.18
N ALA A 35 6.09 7.45 7.79
CA ALA A 35 6.48 6.22 7.14
C ALA A 35 5.31 5.61 6.36
N ILE A 36 5.59 5.04 5.20
CA ILE A 36 4.58 4.38 4.35
C ILE A 36 5.04 2.98 3.92
N ILE A 37 4.13 2.02 3.99
CA ILE A 37 4.29 0.66 3.46
C ILE A 37 3.64 0.61 2.09
N GLU A 38 4.36 0.13 1.08
CA GLU A 38 3.83 -0.07 -0.28
C GLU A 38 3.73 -1.57 -0.60
N PRO A 39 2.50 -2.11 -0.77
CA PRO A 39 2.32 -3.42 -1.36
C PRO A 39 2.57 -3.41 -2.87
N ILE A 40 3.47 -4.29 -3.35
CA ILE A 40 3.87 -4.33 -4.77
C ILE A 40 3.41 -5.64 -5.42
N ASN A 41 2.87 -5.55 -6.65
CA ASN A 41 2.36 -6.71 -7.38
C ASN A 41 3.47 -7.63 -7.90
N SER A 42 3.15 -8.92 -8.05
CA SER A 42 4.08 -9.95 -8.54
C SER A 42 4.44 -9.80 -10.01
N TYR A 43 3.60 -9.12 -10.80
CA TYR A 43 3.88 -8.81 -12.22
C TYR A 43 5.09 -7.87 -12.36
N SER A 44 5.19 -6.87 -11.50
CA SER A 44 6.26 -5.86 -11.52
C SER A 44 7.49 -6.35 -10.77
N VAL A 45 7.27 -6.96 -9.60
CA VAL A 45 8.34 -7.44 -8.73
C VAL A 45 7.98 -8.85 -8.24
N PRO A 46 8.38 -9.89 -8.98
CA PRO A 46 8.19 -11.28 -8.55
C PRO A 46 8.80 -11.52 -7.16
N ASN A 47 8.07 -12.29 -6.35
CA ASN A 47 8.47 -12.71 -5.00
C ASN A 47 8.78 -11.57 -4.02
N TYR A 48 8.18 -10.39 -4.19
CA TYR A 48 8.27 -9.32 -3.19
C TYR A 48 7.51 -9.69 -1.91
N TYR A 49 8.12 -9.50 -0.75
CA TYR A 49 7.58 -9.90 0.55
C TYR A 49 6.25 -9.20 0.89
N MET A 50 6.20 -7.88 0.70
CA MET A 50 5.01 -7.09 0.95
C MET A 50 4.19 -6.96 -0.33
N ASN A 51 3.43 -8.00 -0.66
CA ASN A 51 2.58 -8.07 -1.86
C ASN A 51 1.08 -8.20 -1.52
N SER A 52 0.69 -7.85 -0.30
CA SER A 52 -0.68 -7.97 0.20
C SER A 52 -1.07 -6.73 1.02
N TYR A 53 -2.16 -6.09 0.64
CA TYR A 53 -2.73 -4.98 1.40
C TYR A 53 -3.27 -5.42 2.77
N GLN A 54 -3.79 -6.65 2.87
CA GLN A 54 -4.23 -7.20 4.16
C GLN A 54 -3.05 -7.33 5.13
N ARG A 55 -1.93 -7.91 4.68
CA ARG A 55 -0.71 -8.02 5.51
C ARG A 55 -0.19 -6.64 5.91
N ALA A 56 -0.19 -5.67 5.00
CA ALA A 56 0.21 -4.30 5.31
C ALA A 56 -0.67 -3.67 6.40
N VAL A 57 -1.99 -3.87 6.34
CA VAL A 57 -2.93 -3.41 7.38
C VAL A 57 -2.65 -4.06 8.73
N GLU A 58 -2.38 -5.37 8.76
CA GLU A 58 -2.02 -6.09 9.98
C GLU A 58 -0.75 -5.50 10.61
N VAL A 59 0.30 -5.24 9.81
CA VAL A 59 1.52 -4.60 10.28
C VAL A 59 1.25 -3.20 10.84
N VAL A 60 0.48 -2.36 10.14
CA VAL A 60 0.14 -1.01 10.62
C VAL A 60 -0.59 -1.08 11.97
N LYS A 61 -1.55 -1.99 12.12
CA LYS A 61 -2.28 -2.21 13.37
C LYS A 61 -1.36 -2.70 14.49
N ASN A 62 -0.48 -3.65 14.20
CA ASN A 62 0.45 -4.25 15.18
C ASN A 62 1.51 -3.25 15.67
N ILE A 63 1.90 -2.31 14.82
CA ILE A 63 2.84 -1.24 15.18
C ILE A 63 2.12 -0.13 15.95
N GLY A 64 0.88 0.21 15.56
CA GLY A 64 0.02 1.12 16.33
C GLY A 64 0.50 2.58 16.36
N SER A 65 1.38 2.98 15.44
CA SER A 65 1.88 4.35 15.34
C SER A 65 1.02 5.18 14.38
N PRO A 66 0.70 6.45 14.73
CA PRO A 66 0.05 7.37 13.80
C PRO A 66 0.95 7.78 12.62
N ASN A 67 2.27 7.67 12.76
CA ASN A 67 3.28 7.99 11.75
C ASN A 67 3.64 6.79 10.85
N LEU A 68 2.82 5.74 10.84
CA LEU A 68 2.93 4.64 9.89
C LEU A 68 1.60 4.45 9.15
N LYS A 69 1.66 4.54 7.82
CA LYS A 69 0.50 4.39 6.93
C LYS A 69 0.81 3.48 5.74
N ILE A 70 -0.17 3.31 4.86
CA ILE A 70 -0.06 2.54 3.61
C ILE A 70 0.01 3.52 2.44
N MET A 71 0.90 3.25 1.50
CA MET A 71 0.84 3.81 0.16
C MET A 71 -0.14 2.97 -0.67
N LEU A 72 -1.22 3.59 -1.12
CA LEU A 72 -2.17 3.00 -2.05
C LEU A 72 -1.73 3.30 -3.49
N ASP A 73 -0.87 2.46 -4.07
CA ASP A 73 -0.65 2.49 -5.52
C ASP A 73 -1.80 1.73 -6.20
N VAL A 74 -2.63 2.44 -6.97
CA VAL A 74 -3.82 1.89 -7.66
C VAL A 74 -3.44 0.85 -8.72
N PHE A 75 -2.29 1.00 -9.37
CA PHE A 75 -1.78 0.03 -10.34
C PHE A 75 -1.39 -1.28 -9.63
N HIS A 76 -0.68 -1.20 -8.50
CA HIS A 76 -0.38 -2.38 -7.69
C HIS A 76 -1.64 -3.01 -7.11
N LEU A 77 -2.57 -2.20 -6.60
CA LEU A 77 -3.84 -2.65 -6.05
C LEU A 77 -4.67 -3.45 -7.06
N GLN A 78 -4.80 -2.96 -8.30
CA GLN A 78 -5.58 -3.65 -9.32
C GLN A 78 -5.05 -5.05 -9.61
N HIS A 79 -3.72 -5.20 -9.69
CA HIS A 79 -3.07 -6.50 -9.91
C HIS A 79 -3.07 -7.42 -8.68
N ILE A 80 -3.06 -6.87 -7.46
CA ILE A 80 -3.01 -7.67 -6.22
C ILE A 80 -4.40 -8.16 -5.81
N GLN A 81 -5.39 -7.27 -5.80
CA GLN A 81 -6.69 -7.51 -5.17
C GLN A 81 -7.86 -7.06 -6.04
N GLY A 82 -7.68 -6.04 -6.88
CA GLY A 82 -8.77 -5.41 -7.61
C GLY A 82 -9.84 -4.88 -6.67
N ASN A 83 -11.11 -4.99 -7.09
CA ASN A 83 -12.28 -4.52 -6.32
C ASN A 83 -12.09 -3.06 -5.82
N ILE A 84 -11.52 -2.20 -6.68
CA ILE A 84 -10.89 -0.93 -6.31
C ILE A 84 -11.74 -0.07 -5.39
N THR A 85 -13.03 0.10 -5.71
CA THR A 85 -13.93 0.94 -4.91
C THR A 85 -14.06 0.46 -3.46
N ASN A 86 -14.27 -0.83 -3.26
CA ASN A 86 -14.47 -1.38 -1.92
C ASN A 86 -13.14 -1.43 -1.18
N THR A 87 -12.06 -1.82 -1.86
CA THR A 87 -10.72 -1.81 -1.26
C THR A 87 -10.30 -0.40 -0.81
N ILE A 88 -10.58 0.65 -1.57
CA ILE A 88 -10.32 2.05 -1.14
C ILE A 88 -11.08 2.37 0.16
N LYS A 89 -12.36 2.01 0.24
CA LYS A 89 -13.19 2.25 1.44
C LYS A 89 -12.65 1.53 2.66
N ASP A 90 -12.29 0.26 2.50
CA ASP A 90 -11.78 -0.57 3.60
C ASP A 90 -10.42 -0.07 4.11
N LEU A 91 -9.60 0.49 3.20
CA LEU A 91 -8.26 0.99 3.50
C LEU A 91 -8.21 2.45 3.92
N ALA A 92 -9.28 3.24 3.73
CA ALA A 92 -9.28 4.70 3.85
C ALA A 92 -8.51 5.24 5.07
N LYS A 93 -8.80 4.72 6.27
CA LYS A 93 -8.15 5.15 7.52
C LYS A 93 -6.65 4.83 7.65
N PHE A 94 -6.15 3.91 6.83
CA PHE A 94 -4.76 3.46 6.81
C PHE A 94 -3.94 4.13 5.72
N ILE A 95 -4.57 4.81 4.75
CA ILE A 95 -3.87 5.42 3.62
C ILE A 95 -3.15 6.70 4.10
N GLY A 96 -1.89 6.83 3.71
CA GLY A 96 -1.08 8.04 3.93
C GLY A 96 -0.62 8.69 2.63
N HIS A 97 -0.67 7.94 1.51
CA HIS A 97 -0.29 8.42 0.20
C HIS A 97 -0.99 7.60 -0.89
N VAL A 98 -1.25 8.20 -2.06
CA VAL A 98 -1.88 7.53 -3.21
C VAL A 98 -1.02 7.76 -4.44
N GLN A 99 -0.78 6.68 -5.21
CA GLN A 99 -0.17 6.75 -6.53
C GLN A 99 -1.12 6.17 -7.58
N ILE A 100 -1.05 6.69 -8.79
CA ILE A 100 -1.95 6.31 -9.89
C ILE A 100 -1.15 6.05 -11.17
N ALA A 101 -1.52 4.99 -11.89
CA ALA A 101 -1.03 4.67 -13.23
C ALA A 101 -2.00 3.69 -13.91
N GLN A 102 -2.13 3.77 -15.23
CA GLN A 102 -3.07 2.92 -15.96
C GLN A 102 -2.61 1.45 -15.99
N VAL A 103 -3.58 0.53 -15.94
CA VAL A 103 -3.35 -0.92 -16.03
C VAL A 103 -3.71 -1.36 -17.45
N PRO A 104 -2.94 -2.27 -18.08
CA PRO A 104 -1.89 -3.12 -17.49
C PRO A 104 -0.45 -2.62 -17.59
N ASN A 105 -0.18 -1.55 -18.35
CA ASN A 105 1.21 -1.21 -18.75
C ASN A 105 1.81 0.00 -18.01
N ARG A 106 1.16 0.47 -16.94
CA ARG A 106 1.63 1.60 -16.11
C ARG A 106 1.81 2.92 -16.86
N HIS A 107 1.01 3.14 -17.91
CA HIS A 107 0.95 4.42 -18.63
C HIS A 107 0.22 5.49 -17.82
N GLU A 108 0.10 6.68 -18.39
CA GLU A 108 -0.64 7.80 -17.81
C GLU A 108 -2.10 7.42 -17.51
N PRO A 109 -2.71 7.95 -16.42
CA PRO A 109 -4.09 7.62 -16.02
C PRO A 109 -5.18 7.89 -17.09
N ASN A 110 -4.91 8.76 -18.06
CA ASN A 110 -5.79 9.09 -19.18
C ASN A 110 -5.55 8.22 -20.44
N HIS A 111 -4.53 7.36 -20.43
CA HIS A 111 -4.30 6.40 -21.49
C HIS A 111 -5.41 5.33 -21.50
N PRO A 112 -5.80 4.78 -22.67
CA PRO A 112 -6.66 3.61 -22.73
C PRO A 112 -6.17 2.47 -21.84
N GLY A 113 -7.08 1.89 -21.06
CA GLY A 113 -6.81 0.78 -20.15
C GLY A 113 -8.08 0.37 -19.41
N GLU A 114 -7.93 -0.46 -18.38
CA GLU A 114 -9.07 -1.04 -17.67
C GLU A 114 -9.66 -0.15 -16.56
N LEU A 115 -8.93 0.89 -16.12
CA LEU A 115 -9.36 1.72 -15.00
C LEU A 115 -9.97 3.05 -15.45
N ASN A 116 -11.16 3.36 -14.92
CA ASN A 116 -11.79 4.68 -15.02
C ASN A 116 -11.30 5.59 -13.88
N TYR A 117 -10.25 6.38 -14.16
CA TYR A 117 -9.64 7.24 -13.14
C TYR A 117 -10.50 8.41 -12.69
N LYS A 118 -11.41 8.93 -13.53
CA LYS A 118 -12.35 9.96 -13.09
C LYS A 118 -13.19 9.44 -11.93
N TYR A 119 -13.76 8.24 -12.09
CA TYR A 119 -14.55 7.60 -11.04
C TYR A 119 -13.70 7.23 -9.81
N ILE A 120 -12.47 6.73 -9.99
CA ILE A 120 -11.59 6.36 -8.86
C ILE A 120 -11.23 7.60 -8.02
N LEU A 121 -10.93 8.73 -8.67
CA LEU A 121 -10.64 9.98 -7.97
C LEU A 121 -11.87 10.49 -7.19
N ASP A 122 -13.07 10.39 -7.75
CA ASP A 122 -14.32 10.73 -7.04
C ASP A 122 -14.53 9.85 -5.78
N VAL A 123 -14.11 8.58 -5.81
CA VAL A 123 -14.16 7.68 -4.64
C VAL A 123 -13.13 8.11 -3.59
N LEU A 124 -11.89 8.40 -4.00
CA LEU A 124 -10.84 8.84 -3.10
C LEU A 124 -11.19 10.16 -2.39
N GLU A 125 -11.77 11.12 -3.12
CA GLU A 125 -12.24 12.39 -2.57
C GLU A 125 -13.33 12.17 -1.50
N LYS A 126 -14.32 11.32 -1.80
CA LYS A 126 -15.39 10.97 -0.84
C LYS A 126 -14.87 10.32 0.43
N GLU A 127 -13.89 9.43 0.34
CA GLU A 127 -13.33 8.79 1.55
C GLU A 127 -12.40 9.73 2.32
N ASN A 128 -11.65 10.62 1.66
CA ASN A 128 -10.79 11.60 2.33
C ASN A 128 -11.60 12.58 3.19
N THR A 129 -12.76 13.04 2.69
CA THR A 129 -13.66 13.93 3.44
C THR A 129 -14.31 13.28 4.68
N ARG A 130 -14.28 11.94 4.80
CA ARG A 130 -14.82 11.22 5.96
C ARG A 130 -13.82 10.99 7.08
N THR A 131 -12.53 11.12 6.78
CA THR A 131 -11.42 10.81 7.70
C THR A 131 -10.68 12.04 8.19
N GLY A 132 -10.99 13.23 7.66
CA GLY A 132 -10.42 14.52 8.03
C GLY A 132 -11.17 15.24 9.14
#